data_AF-A0A535XQW1-F1
#
_entry.id   AF-A0A535XQW1-F1
#
_cell.length_a   1.000
_cell.length_b   1.000
_cell.length_c   1.000
_cell.angle_alpha   90.00
_cell.angle_beta   90.00
_cell.angle_gamma   90.00
#
_symmetry.space_group_name_H-M   'P 1'
#
loop_
_entity.id
_entity.type
_entity.pdbx_description
1 polymer ?
#
loop_
_entity_poly.entity_id
_entity_poly.type
_entity_poly.pdbx_seq_one_letter_code
_entity_poly.pdbx_strand_id
1 'polypeptide(L)'
;MIAASTSSQMRHEIGAHRKRVEDPRLLRGEGQYVEDLPLHKVVEVAFLRSAHAHARLTHLDVGAARHAPGVLEVWTGEQVRNVTDYATGAYHIDAYRGEGFGVYTTTSPTGPYRGAGRPEAAFVAERTVEEVGRALGLDPVEVRRRNFIRPDQFPYTNGAGTVYDSGDYERVLNRALKLVDYAGLREKQRHMRADAHGEGRPLPLFGIGVATTVEVSGQGQEFGSIEVEPGGGIAARTGSSSHGQGHETTFAQVIADTLGVPFDSVRILHGDTQETPTGGGTGGSRSLVVGGSALAASAEEIKKQAIQIASGLFEVSPDDLAFGNGGVHVAGVPDRRLSLGEIAAANTGGLRHADSFVSPGDAVPFGATVAVVNIDRGTGRVRLERLVSVDDCGTVVNPLIVDGQVLRSTVLERQDVGEVVLDRLFELFIRTRPRLAVGSPADELGGMSEADAFHVFVANLHHALRPKRRERQVLANCPSAAFGGAWGTRTFFLPGPRPRVVVEGGDQRLQLDEQFSAAGGRERPDHAD
;
A
#
# COMPACT_ATOMS: atom_id res chain seq x y z
N MET A 1 -40.99 59.04 -11.12
CA MET A 1 -41.23 58.08 -10.01
C MET A 1 -41.22 56.68 -10.61
N ILE A 2 -40.35 55.73 -10.28
CA ILE A 2 -39.22 55.65 -9.34
C ILE A 2 -38.14 54.81 -10.04
N ALA A 3 -36.89 55.24 -9.85
CA ALA A 3 -35.68 54.71 -10.47
C ALA A 3 -35.23 53.37 -9.86
N ALA A 4 -34.32 52.71 -10.58
CA ALA A 4 -33.60 51.52 -10.18
C ALA A 4 -32.96 51.63 -8.78
N SER A 5 -33.06 50.57 -7.99
CA SER A 5 -32.21 50.33 -6.82
C SER A 5 -32.37 48.87 -6.38
N THR A 6 -31.52 47.99 -6.89
CA THR A 6 -31.20 46.72 -6.22
C THR A 6 -29.68 46.54 -6.23
N SER A 7 -29.02 47.16 -5.25
CA SER A 7 -27.75 46.64 -4.74
C SER A 7 -28.06 45.39 -3.92
N SER A 8 -28.10 44.23 -4.58
CA SER A 8 -28.09 42.94 -3.88
C SER A 8 -26.67 42.69 -3.38
N GLN A 9 -26.40 43.05 -2.13
CA GLN A 9 -25.22 42.58 -1.39
C GLN A 9 -25.23 41.05 -1.41
N MET A 10 -24.22 40.45 -2.05
CA MET A 10 -24.02 39.00 -2.06
C MET A 10 -23.84 38.51 -0.62
N ARG A 11 -24.76 37.66 -0.13
CA ARG A 11 -24.50 36.87 1.08
C ARG A 11 -23.56 35.74 0.69
N HIS A 12 -22.51 35.57 1.48
CA HIS A 12 -21.46 34.57 1.29
C HIS A 12 -22.05 33.15 1.33
N GLU A 13 -21.82 32.34 0.29
CA GLU A 13 -22.33 30.94 0.19
C GLU A 13 -21.54 29.94 1.06
N ILE A 14 -20.33 30.30 1.49
CA ILE A 14 -19.49 29.43 2.32
C ILE A 14 -19.90 29.61 3.80
N GLY A 15 -20.41 28.54 4.44
CA GLY A 15 -20.73 28.47 5.88
C GLY A 15 -22.21 28.37 6.27
N ALA A 16 -23.15 28.23 5.33
CA ALA A 16 -24.59 28.18 5.61
C ALA A 16 -25.18 26.76 5.57
N HIS A 17 -26.06 26.42 6.53
CA HIS A 17 -26.76 25.14 6.56
C HIS A 17 -27.81 25.03 5.42
N ARG A 18 -27.79 23.93 4.65
CA ARG A 18 -28.72 23.66 3.54
C ARG A 18 -29.46 22.33 3.74
N LYS A 19 -30.76 22.33 3.41
CA LYS A 19 -31.59 21.11 3.34
C LYS A 19 -31.34 20.45 1.98
N ARG A 20 -31.08 19.13 1.92
CA ARG A 20 -30.68 18.43 0.69
C ARG A 20 -31.78 18.43 -0.36
N VAL A 21 -31.39 18.78 -1.59
CA VAL A 21 -32.29 19.17 -2.70
C VAL A 21 -32.25 18.15 -3.84
N GLU A 22 -31.30 17.21 -3.80
CA GLU A 22 -30.98 16.27 -4.87
C GLU A 22 -31.99 15.13 -5.08
N ASP A 23 -32.74 14.73 -4.04
CA ASP A 23 -33.62 13.56 -4.08
C ASP A 23 -34.71 13.60 -5.17
N PRO A 24 -35.44 14.71 -5.40
CA PRO A 24 -36.52 14.73 -6.37
C PRO A 24 -36.04 14.61 -7.83
N ARG A 25 -34.80 15.04 -8.11
CA ARG A 25 -34.16 15.05 -9.45
C ARG A 25 -33.64 13.67 -9.82
N LEU A 26 -32.98 13.00 -8.88
CA LEU A 26 -32.43 11.66 -9.08
C LEU A 26 -33.55 10.63 -9.32
N LEU A 27 -34.69 10.78 -8.65
CA LEU A 27 -35.86 9.89 -8.77
C LEU A 27 -36.68 10.09 -10.07
N ARG A 28 -36.45 11.18 -10.81
CA ARG A 28 -37.15 11.50 -12.08
C ARG A 28 -36.30 11.28 -13.32
N GLY A 29 -35.06 10.78 -13.18
CA GLY A 29 -34.15 10.56 -14.31
C GLY A 29 -33.48 11.83 -14.84
N GLU A 30 -33.54 12.93 -14.10
CA GLU A 30 -32.94 14.24 -14.45
C GLU A 30 -31.59 14.45 -13.74
N GLY A 31 -31.00 13.37 -13.24
CA GLY A 31 -29.69 13.37 -12.60
C GLY A 31 -28.58 13.67 -13.60
N GLN A 32 -27.66 14.56 -13.22
CA GLN A 32 -26.38 14.72 -13.91
C GLN A 32 -25.34 13.79 -13.28
N TYR A 33 -24.58 13.10 -14.13
CA TYR A 33 -23.52 12.18 -13.74
C TYR A 33 -22.19 12.90 -13.60
N VAL A 34 -21.17 12.22 -13.07
CA VAL A 34 -19.83 12.80 -12.81
C VAL A 34 -19.21 13.42 -14.06
N GLU A 35 -19.48 12.86 -15.24
CA GLU A 35 -19.01 13.35 -16.53
C GLU A 35 -19.71 14.64 -16.98
N ASP A 36 -20.88 14.95 -16.42
CA ASP A 36 -21.65 16.17 -16.71
C ASP A 36 -21.28 17.35 -15.79
N LEU A 37 -20.36 17.15 -14.86
CA LEU A 37 -19.96 18.17 -13.89
C LEU A 37 -18.86 19.08 -14.48
N PRO A 38 -19.07 20.41 -14.55
CA PRO A 38 -18.01 21.35 -14.91
C PRO A 38 -17.08 21.54 -13.71
N LEU A 39 -16.17 20.58 -13.49
CA LEU A 39 -15.20 20.66 -12.42
C LEU A 39 -14.00 21.52 -12.87
N HIS A 40 -13.73 22.59 -12.13
CA HIS A 40 -12.53 23.41 -12.34
C HIS A 40 -11.37 22.85 -11.51
N LYS A 41 -10.16 22.78 -12.10
CA LYS A 41 -8.93 22.22 -11.50
C LYS A 41 -8.91 20.69 -11.30
N VAL A 42 -9.52 19.94 -12.21
CA VAL A 42 -9.37 18.48 -12.28
C VAL A 42 -8.31 18.08 -13.30
N VAL A 43 -7.73 16.91 -13.11
CA VAL A 43 -6.75 16.30 -14.00
C VAL A 43 -7.48 15.27 -14.85
N GLU A 44 -7.26 15.30 -16.17
CA GLU A 44 -7.91 14.38 -17.10
C GLU A 44 -7.02 13.15 -17.33
N VAL A 45 -7.62 11.96 -17.37
CA VAL A 45 -6.91 10.72 -17.68
C VAL A 45 -7.21 10.29 -19.11
N ALA A 46 -6.15 10.03 -19.88
CA ALA A 46 -6.26 9.51 -21.24
C ALA A 46 -5.80 8.04 -21.27
N PHE A 47 -6.64 7.15 -21.79
CA PHE A 47 -6.31 5.73 -21.93
C PHE A 47 -5.83 5.42 -23.34
N LEU A 48 -4.57 4.96 -23.46
CA LEU A 48 -4.06 4.40 -24.71
C LEU A 48 -4.22 2.88 -24.69
N ARG A 49 -5.08 2.37 -25.57
CA ARG A 49 -5.29 0.92 -25.77
C ARG A 49 -4.59 0.46 -27.05
N SER A 50 -4.29 -0.84 -27.15
CA SER A 50 -3.80 -1.43 -28.40
C SER A 50 -4.82 -1.18 -29.52
N ALA A 51 -4.35 -0.69 -30.67
CA ALA A 51 -5.15 -0.57 -31.89
C ALA A 51 -5.35 -1.93 -32.60
N HIS A 52 -4.64 -2.97 -32.14
CA HIS A 52 -4.67 -4.31 -32.72
C HIS A 52 -5.19 -5.33 -31.70
N ALA A 53 -6.24 -6.07 -32.06
CA ALA A 53 -6.73 -7.20 -31.28
C ALA A 53 -5.66 -8.32 -31.24
N HIS A 54 -5.49 -8.96 -30.09
CA HIS A 54 -4.55 -10.09 -29.87
C HIS A 54 -3.06 -9.79 -30.12
N ALA A 55 -2.67 -8.52 -30.20
CA ALA A 55 -1.27 -8.13 -30.35
C ALA A 55 -0.44 -8.38 -29.08
N ARG A 56 0.77 -8.92 -29.24
CA ARG A 56 1.80 -8.92 -28.20
C ARG A 56 2.53 -7.58 -28.22
N LEU A 57 2.42 -6.83 -27.12
CA LEU A 57 3.19 -5.60 -26.92
C LEU A 57 4.60 -5.98 -26.48
N THR A 58 5.59 -5.81 -27.35
CA THR A 58 7.00 -6.18 -27.05
C THR A 58 7.78 -5.04 -26.42
N HIS A 59 7.41 -3.79 -26.74
CA HIS A 59 8.05 -2.61 -26.21
C HIS A 59 7.07 -1.42 -26.20
N LEU A 60 7.08 -0.66 -25.10
CA LEU A 60 6.30 0.56 -24.92
C LEU A 60 7.24 1.71 -24.52
N ASP A 61 7.49 2.63 -25.46
CA ASP A 61 8.25 3.85 -25.18
C ASP A 61 7.28 4.96 -24.75
N VAL A 62 7.40 5.37 -23.48
CA VAL A 62 6.61 6.45 -22.87
C VAL A 62 7.38 7.76 -22.75
N GLY A 63 8.64 7.82 -23.18
CA GLY A 63 9.54 8.95 -22.94
C GLY A 63 8.96 10.27 -23.44
N ALA A 64 8.48 10.30 -24.68
CA ALA A 64 7.88 11.51 -25.25
C ALA A 64 6.59 11.94 -24.54
N ALA A 65 5.79 10.98 -24.05
CA ALA A 65 4.54 11.25 -23.34
C ALA A 65 4.78 11.78 -21.92
N ARG A 66 5.77 11.24 -21.20
CA ARG A 66 6.16 11.71 -19.86
C ARG A 66 6.65 13.16 -19.85
N HIS A 67 7.30 13.60 -20.94
CA HIS A 67 7.83 14.95 -21.06
C HIS A 67 6.86 15.93 -21.76
N ALA A 68 5.63 15.50 -22.06
CA ALA A 68 4.65 16.35 -22.73
C ALA A 68 4.10 17.40 -21.74
N PRO A 69 4.01 18.69 -22.14
CA PRO A 69 3.44 19.74 -21.29
C PRO A 69 2.01 19.41 -20.83
N GLY A 70 1.75 19.50 -19.52
CA GLY A 70 0.44 19.22 -18.92
C GLY A 70 0.19 17.75 -18.57
N VAL A 71 1.10 16.83 -18.93
CA VAL A 71 1.05 15.44 -18.45
C VAL A 71 1.65 15.38 -17.05
N LEU A 72 0.83 14.99 -16.07
CA LEU A 72 1.29 14.83 -14.69
C LEU A 72 2.00 13.49 -14.48
N GLU A 73 1.49 12.40 -15.08
CA GLU A 73 2.08 11.09 -14.96
C GLU A 73 1.67 10.16 -16.12
N VAL A 74 2.50 9.16 -16.43
CA VAL A 74 2.20 8.08 -17.38
C VAL A 74 2.29 6.72 -16.68
N TRP A 75 1.19 5.99 -16.72
CA TRP A 75 0.99 4.70 -16.05
C TRP A 75 1.08 3.58 -17.10
N THR A 76 1.79 2.48 -16.79
CA THR A 76 2.05 1.36 -17.71
C THR A 76 1.81 0.01 -17.02
N GLY A 77 1.72 -1.07 -17.79
CA GLY A 77 1.63 -2.44 -17.23
C GLY A 77 2.84 -2.84 -16.37
N GLU A 78 3.90 -2.04 -16.36
CA GLU A 78 5.03 -2.15 -15.45
C GLU A 78 4.60 -2.01 -13.97
N GLN A 79 3.47 -1.36 -13.70
CA GLN A 79 2.93 -1.19 -12.35
C GLN A 79 2.30 -2.46 -11.75
N VAL A 80 2.14 -3.54 -12.54
CA VAL A 80 1.79 -4.89 -12.03
C VAL A 80 3.01 -5.79 -11.78
N ARG A 81 4.24 -5.29 -11.94
CA ARG A 81 5.48 -6.05 -11.66
C ARG A 81 5.61 -6.51 -10.21
N ASN A 82 5.01 -5.79 -9.25
CA ASN A 82 5.09 -6.15 -7.83
C ASN A 82 4.69 -7.61 -7.55
N VAL A 83 3.77 -8.18 -8.33
CA VAL A 83 3.42 -9.60 -8.18
C VAL A 83 4.62 -10.49 -8.49
N THR A 84 5.28 -10.26 -9.62
CA THR A 84 6.42 -11.07 -10.08
C THR A 84 7.71 -10.78 -9.31
N ASP A 85 7.88 -9.56 -8.81
CA ASP A 85 9.12 -9.14 -8.16
C ASP A 85 9.23 -9.70 -6.74
N TYR A 86 8.10 -9.97 -6.09
CA TYR A 86 8.04 -10.43 -4.69
C TYR A 86 7.48 -11.85 -4.51
N ALA A 87 7.16 -12.58 -5.60
CA ALA A 87 6.56 -13.93 -5.53
C ALA A 87 7.48 -15.01 -4.92
N THR A 88 8.77 -14.74 -4.78
CA THR A 88 9.72 -15.62 -4.06
C THR A 88 9.57 -15.51 -2.54
N GLY A 89 8.89 -14.46 -2.05
CA GLY A 89 8.57 -14.29 -0.64
C GLY A 89 9.80 -14.24 0.27
N ALA A 90 9.66 -14.79 1.47
CA ALA A 90 10.74 -14.91 2.45
C ALA A 90 11.77 -16.02 2.12
N TYR A 91 11.68 -16.64 0.94
CA TYR A 91 12.36 -17.90 0.66
C TYR A 91 13.54 -17.74 -0.29
N HIS A 92 14.61 -18.47 0.00
CA HIS A 92 15.78 -18.63 -0.83
C HIS A 92 15.45 -19.55 -2.00
N ILE A 93 15.07 -18.94 -3.13
CA ILE A 93 14.71 -19.63 -4.37
C ILE A 93 15.79 -19.35 -5.42
N ASP A 94 16.62 -20.36 -5.71
CA ASP A 94 17.76 -20.24 -6.63
C ASP A 94 17.34 -19.96 -8.08
N ALA A 95 16.25 -20.59 -8.53
CA ALA A 95 15.77 -20.51 -9.90
C ALA A 95 14.34 -19.98 -9.92
N TYR A 96 14.20 -18.73 -10.37
CA TYR A 96 12.91 -18.07 -10.50
C TYR A 96 12.73 -17.51 -11.92
N ARG A 97 11.52 -17.69 -12.47
CA ARG A 97 11.07 -17.02 -13.67
C ARG A 97 9.60 -16.62 -13.48
N GLY A 98 9.36 -15.31 -13.38
CA GLY A 98 8.03 -14.73 -13.40
C GLY A 98 7.72 -14.11 -14.77
N GLU A 99 6.49 -14.23 -15.22
CA GLU A 99 5.98 -13.51 -16.40
C GLU A 99 4.62 -12.92 -16.06
N GLY A 100 4.47 -11.60 -16.19
CA GLY A 100 3.26 -10.86 -15.88
C GLY A 100 2.66 -10.22 -17.13
N PHE A 101 1.34 -10.33 -17.31
CA PHE A 101 0.62 -9.73 -18.43
C PHE A 101 -0.41 -8.72 -17.93
N GLY A 102 -0.28 -7.46 -18.33
CA GLY A 102 -1.33 -6.47 -18.18
C GLY A 102 -2.33 -6.58 -19.33
N VAL A 103 -3.60 -6.89 -19.02
CA VAL A 103 -4.65 -7.05 -20.03
C VAL A 103 -5.73 -5.99 -19.83
N TYR A 104 -6.03 -5.25 -20.89
CA TYR A 104 -7.15 -4.30 -20.89
C TYR A 104 -8.48 -5.04 -21.05
N THR A 105 -9.47 -4.64 -20.26
CA THR A 105 -10.84 -5.13 -20.36
C THR A 105 -11.82 -3.96 -20.41
N THR A 106 -13.07 -4.20 -20.83
CA THR A 106 -14.13 -3.19 -20.86
C THR A 106 -14.76 -3.02 -19.47
N THR A 107 -13.94 -2.84 -18.44
CA THR A 107 -14.33 -2.62 -17.05
C THR A 107 -13.70 -1.35 -16.51
N SER A 108 -14.09 -0.91 -15.31
CA SER A 108 -13.45 0.22 -14.63
C SER A 108 -11.94 0.00 -14.49
N PRO A 109 -11.11 1.05 -14.66
CA PRO A 109 -9.67 0.93 -14.50
C PRO A 109 -9.32 0.36 -13.12
N THR A 110 -8.47 -0.66 -13.10
CA THR A 110 -7.91 -1.20 -11.85
C THR A 110 -7.06 -0.12 -11.18
N GLY A 111 -7.23 0.03 -9.87
CA GLY A 111 -6.45 0.94 -9.03
C GLY A 111 -5.76 0.22 -7.88
N PRO A 112 -4.81 0.87 -7.20
CA PRO A 112 -4.15 0.30 -6.03
C PRO A 112 -5.14 0.15 -4.88
N TYR A 113 -5.25 -1.07 -4.36
CA TYR A 113 -5.75 -1.34 -3.00
C TYR A 113 -4.57 -1.74 -2.11
N ARG A 114 -4.73 -1.70 -0.78
CA ARG A 114 -3.65 -1.86 0.20
C ARG A 114 -2.67 -2.99 -0.18
N GLY A 115 -1.40 -2.64 -0.38
CA GLY A 115 -0.34 -3.56 -0.80
C GLY A 115 -0.15 -3.70 -2.32
N ALA A 116 -1.04 -3.21 -3.18
CA ALA A 116 -0.91 -3.09 -4.65
C ALA A 116 0.05 -4.10 -5.32
N GLY A 117 -0.39 -5.34 -5.50
CA GLY A 117 0.35 -6.44 -6.13
C GLY A 117 1.10 -7.37 -5.16
N ARG A 118 1.47 -6.88 -3.97
CA ARG A 118 2.18 -7.69 -2.98
C ARG A 118 1.30 -8.69 -2.22
N PRO A 119 0.02 -8.40 -1.91
CA PRO A 119 -0.88 -9.43 -1.38
C PRO A 119 -0.98 -10.64 -2.31
N GLU A 120 -0.99 -10.41 -3.62
CA GLU A 120 -1.01 -11.44 -4.65
C GLU A 120 0.32 -12.21 -4.70
N ALA A 121 1.46 -11.52 -4.59
CA ALA A 121 2.79 -12.14 -4.50
C ALA A 121 2.90 -13.04 -3.25
N ALA A 122 2.53 -12.51 -2.08
CA ALA A 122 2.51 -13.24 -0.82
C ALA A 122 1.57 -14.45 -0.90
N PHE A 123 0.39 -14.29 -1.50
CA PHE A 123 -0.52 -15.41 -1.73
C PHE A 123 0.14 -16.50 -2.57
N VAL A 124 0.80 -16.16 -3.68
CA VAL A 124 1.51 -17.14 -4.53
C VAL A 124 2.60 -17.86 -3.74
N ALA A 125 3.45 -17.13 -3.03
CA ALA A 125 4.54 -17.71 -2.24
C ALA A 125 4.00 -18.66 -1.15
N GLU A 126 3.08 -18.18 -0.32
CA GLU A 126 2.58 -18.92 0.84
C GLU A 126 1.71 -20.11 0.44
N ARG A 127 0.91 -19.99 -0.63
CA ARG A 127 0.18 -21.14 -1.17
C ARG A 127 1.12 -22.19 -1.72
N THR A 128 2.19 -21.79 -2.40
CA THR A 128 3.18 -22.73 -2.94
C THR A 128 3.84 -23.53 -1.82
N VAL A 129 4.23 -22.87 -0.72
CA VAL A 129 4.78 -23.54 0.46
C VAL A 129 3.81 -24.58 1.05
N GLU A 130 2.52 -24.23 1.17
CA GLU A 130 1.49 -25.15 1.64
C GLU A 130 1.29 -26.35 0.70
N GLU A 131 1.31 -26.14 -0.63
CA GLU A 131 1.21 -27.22 -1.62
C GLU A 131 2.44 -28.14 -1.58
N VAL A 132 3.64 -27.60 -1.42
CA VAL A 132 4.88 -28.39 -1.25
C VAL A 132 4.81 -29.24 0.02
N GLY A 133 4.39 -28.65 1.14
CA GLY A 133 4.18 -29.37 2.39
C GLY A 133 3.20 -30.53 2.22
N ARG A 134 2.07 -30.30 1.54
CA ARG A 134 1.08 -31.33 1.25
C ARG A 134 1.63 -32.44 0.35
N ALA A 135 2.32 -32.08 -0.73
CA ALA A 135 2.86 -33.03 -1.69
C ALA A 135 3.93 -33.94 -1.08
N LEU A 136 4.72 -33.41 -0.15
CA LEU A 136 5.82 -34.13 0.51
C LEU A 136 5.45 -34.75 1.86
N GLY A 137 4.22 -34.52 2.34
CA GLY A 137 3.80 -34.94 3.68
C GLY A 137 4.57 -34.25 4.81
N LEU A 138 5.08 -33.04 4.56
CA LEU A 138 5.81 -32.23 5.54
C LEU A 138 4.89 -31.20 6.20
N ASP A 139 5.21 -30.84 7.44
CA ASP A 139 4.58 -29.68 8.07
C ASP A 139 4.98 -28.41 7.29
N PRO A 140 4.02 -27.54 6.89
CA PRO A 140 4.34 -26.31 6.17
C PRO A 140 5.32 -25.37 6.91
N VAL A 141 5.38 -25.40 8.25
CA VAL A 141 6.39 -24.67 9.03
C VAL A 141 7.80 -25.19 8.78
N GLU A 142 7.95 -26.50 8.62
CA GLU A 142 9.23 -27.13 8.31
C GLU A 142 9.68 -26.76 6.89
N VAL A 143 8.75 -26.72 5.93
CA VAL A 143 9.04 -26.25 4.56
C VAL A 143 9.55 -24.81 4.58
N ARG A 144 8.92 -23.91 5.36
CA ARG A 144 9.39 -22.53 5.51
C ARG A 144 10.82 -22.45 6.04
N ARG A 145 11.08 -23.10 7.17
CA ARG A 145 12.41 -23.08 7.83
C ARG A 145 13.53 -23.57 6.93
N ARG A 146 13.30 -24.63 6.17
CA ARG A 146 14.31 -25.17 5.22
C ARG A 146 14.67 -24.21 4.11
N ASN A 147 13.76 -23.29 3.77
CA ASN A 147 13.88 -22.44 2.60
C ASN A 147 14.00 -20.95 2.96
N PHE A 148 14.02 -20.54 4.23
CA PHE A 148 14.16 -19.13 4.55
C PHE A 148 15.50 -18.55 4.10
N ILE A 149 15.47 -17.30 3.66
CA ILE A 149 16.67 -16.47 3.57
C ILE A 149 17.17 -16.24 5.00
N ARG A 150 18.45 -16.50 5.25
CA ARG A 150 19.05 -16.39 6.58
C ARG A 150 19.49 -14.94 6.88
N PRO A 151 19.53 -14.52 8.16
CA PRO A 151 19.95 -13.17 8.53
C PRO A 151 21.34 -12.76 8.02
N ASP A 152 22.27 -13.71 7.90
CA ASP A 152 23.64 -13.47 7.41
C ASP A 152 23.73 -13.27 5.89
N GLN A 153 22.63 -13.46 5.16
CA GLN A 153 22.57 -13.30 3.70
C GLN A 153 22.07 -11.91 3.26
N PHE A 154 21.66 -11.05 4.20
CA PHE A 154 21.19 -9.70 3.88
C PHE A 154 22.37 -8.72 3.76
N PRO A 155 22.31 -7.74 2.82
CA PRO A 155 21.25 -7.53 1.85
C PRO A 155 21.18 -8.67 0.80
N TYR A 156 19.97 -9.14 0.51
CA TYR A 156 19.72 -10.33 -0.31
C TYR A 156 19.01 -9.96 -1.61
N THR A 157 19.59 -10.31 -2.76
CA THR A 157 18.91 -10.19 -4.05
C THR A 157 18.13 -11.45 -4.35
N ASN A 158 16.81 -11.34 -4.47
CA ASN A 158 15.95 -12.48 -4.77
C ASN A 158 16.04 -12.91 -6.24
N GLY A 159 15.44 -14.05 -6.57
CA GLY A 159 15.45 -14.58 -7.94
C GLY A 159 14.78 -13.70 -9.01
N ALA A 160 14.04 -12.66 -8.62
CA ALA A 160 13.47 -11.66 -9.53
C ALA A 160 14.38 -10.43 -9.74
N GLY A 161 15.50 -10.35 -9.00
CA GLY A 161 16.43 -9.22 -9.05
C GLY A 161 16.14 -8.10 -8.04
N THR A 162 15.18 -8.29 -7.14
CA THR A 162 14.83 -7.33 -6.08
C THR A 162 15.73 -7.50 -4.87
N VAL A 163 16.23 -6.40 -4.31
CA VAL A 163 17.08 -6.40 -3.12
C VAL A 163 16.23 -6.25 -1.86
N TYR A 164 16.44 -7.15 -0.90
CA TYR A 164 15.91 -7.04 0.46
C TYR A 164 17.00 -6.51 1.38
N ASP A 165 16.68 -5.48 2.15
CA ASP A 165 17.63 -4.72 2.97
C ASP A 165 18.06 -5.48 4.23
N SER A 166 17.12 -6.07 4.96
CA SER A 166 17.38 -6.84 6.18
C SER A 166 16.27 -7.84 6.49
N GLY A 167 16.54 -8.87 7.28
CA GLY A 167 15.51 -9.85 7.65
C GLY A 167 15.92 -10.90 8.70
N ASP A 168 14.99 -11.25 9.58
CA ASP A 168 15.08 -12.41 10.47
C ASP A 168 13.72 -13.13 10.55
N TYR A 169 13.43 -13.87 9.48
CA TYR A 169 12.14 -14.52 9.27
C TYR A 169 11.87 -15.65 10.27
N GLU A 170 12.92 -16.36 10.68
CA GLU A 170 12.80 -17.41 11.68
C GLU A 170 12.41 -16.84 13.05
N ARG A 171 12.93 -15.68 13.43
CA ARG A 171 12.58 -15.00 14.69
C ARG A 171 11.10 -14.63 14.76
N VAL A 172 10.54 -14.01 13.73
CA VAL A 172 9.10 -13.64 13.71
C VAL A 172 8.21 -14.88 13.64
N LEU A 173 8.58 -15.90 12.86
CA LEU A 173 7.85 -17.16 12.79
C LEU A 173 7.83 -17.86 14.16
N ASN A 174 8.99 -18.02 14.80
CA ASN A 174 9.10 -18.68 16.10
C ASN A 174 8.26 -17.96 17.16
N ARG A 175 8.22 -16.63 17.12
CA ARG A 175 7.37 -15.85 18.03
C ARG A 175 5.88 -16.10 17.78
N ALA A 176 5.43 -16.05 16.54
CA ALA A 176 4.04 -16.32 16.19
C ALA A 176 3.60 -17.73 16.58
N LEU A 177 4.43 -18.74 16.30
CA LEU A 177 4.17 -20.14 16.66
C LEU A 177 4.12 -20.36 18.18
N LYS A 178 4.93 -19.63 18.95
CA LYS A 178 4.91 -19.69 20.42
C LYS A 178 3.63 -19.08 20.99
N LEU A 179 3.24 -17.90 20.51
CA LEU A 179 2.05 -17.19 20.98
C LEU A 179 0.75 -17.97 20.73
N VAL A 180 0.67 -18.65 19.59
CA VAL A 180 -0.51 -19.43 19.22
C VAL A 180 -0.52 -20.83 19.84
N ASP A 181 0.59 -21.28 20.45
CA ASP A 181 0.84 -22.67 20.84
C ASP A 181 0.66 -23.66 19.66
N TYR A 182 1.47 -23.47 18.61
CA TYR A 182 1.36 -24.25 17.38
C TYR A 182 1.50 -25.76 17.61
N ALA A 183 2.40 -26.18 18.50
CA ALA A 183 2.62 -27.59 18.82
C ALA A 183 1.36 -28.20 19.45
N GLY A 184 0.78 -27.54 20.45
CA GLY A 184 -0.48 -27.97 21.07
C GLY A 184 -1.65 -27.98 20.08
N LEU A 185 -1.72 -27.00 19.18
CA LEU A 185 -2.74 -26.97 18.12
C LEU A 185 -2.61 -28.11 17.12
N ARG A 186 -1.39 -28.47 16.71
CA ARG A 186 -1.13 -29.60 15.82
C ARG A 186 -1.45 -30.93 16.50
N GLU A 187 -1.15 -31.07 17.78
CA GLU A 187 -1.55 -32.23 18.58
C GLU A 187 -3.07 -32.35 18.69
N LYS A 188 -3.76 -31.26 19.06
CA LYS A 188 -5.22 -31.16 19.07
C LYS A 188 -5.83 -31.57 17.73
N GLN A 189 -5.28 -31.07 16.60
CA GLN A 189 -5.74 -31.43 15.26
C GLN A 189 -5.57 -32.93 14.98
N ARG A 190 -4.45 -33.55 15.39
CA ARG A 190 -4.23 -35.00 15.23
C ARG A 190 -5.22 -35.81 16.07
N HIS A 191 -5.38 -35.48 17.36
CA HIS A 191 -6.33 -36.17 18.24
C HIS A 191 -7.76 -36.08 17.69
N MET A 192 -8.21 -34.88 17.31
CA MET A 192 -9.54 -34.67 16.73
C MET A 192 -9.81 -35.55 15.49
N ARG A 193 -8.79 -35.78 14.64
CA ARG A 193 -8.88 -36.65 13.46
C ARG A 193 -8.85 -38.14 13.83
N ALA A 194 -8.02 -38.53 14.79
CA ALA A 194 -7.94 -39.91 15.28
C ALA A 194 -9.26 -40.36 15.93
N ASP A 195 -9.81 -39.53 16.83
CA ASP A 195 -11.11 -39.76 17.46
C ASP A 195 -12.21 -39.89 16.40
N ALA A 196 -12.18 -39.01 15.38
CA ALA A 196 -13.15 -39.05 14.31
C ALA A 196 -13.13 -40.35 13.53
N HIS A 197 -11.93 -40.83 13.25
CA HIS A 197 -11.73 -42.09 12.58
C HIS A 197 -12.20 -43.27 13.43
N GLY A 198 -11.86 -43.28 14.73
CA GLY A 198 -12.25 -44.34 15.67
C GLY A 198 -13.76 -44.46 15.86
N GLU A 199 -14.48 -43.33 15.84
CA GLU A 199 -15.95 -43.27 15.97
C GLU A 199 -16.69 -43.41 14.63
N GLY A 200 -15.97 -43.49 13.50
CA GLY A 200 -16.59 -43.53 12.17
C GLY A 200 -17.31 -42.23 11.77
N ARG A 201 -16.99 -41.10 12.42
CA ARG A 201 -17.58 -39.78 12.13
C ARG A 201 -16.77 -39.04 11.05
N PRO A 202 -17.39 -38.06 10.35
CA PRO A 202 -16.66 -37.22 9.40
C PRO A 202 -15.47 -36.50 10.06
N LEU A 203 -14.37 -36.34 9.31
CA LEU A 203 -13.21 -35.60 9.79
C LEU A 203 -13.58 -34.16 10.19
N PRO A 204 -13.08 -33.67 11.34
CA PRO A 204 -13.30 -32.30 11.76
C PRO A 204 -12.55 -31.35 10.83
N LEU A 205 -13.21 -30.24 10.47
CA LEU A 205 -12.64 -29.21 9.62
C LEU A 205 -11.97 -28.13 10.46
N PHE A 206 -10.89 -28.53 11.14
CA PHE A 206 -10.07 -27.64 11.96
C PHE A 206 -8.78 -27.30 11.20
N GLY A 207 -8.60 -26.03 10.84
CA GLY A 207 -7.49 -25.52 10.05
C GLY A 207 -6.51 -24.70 10.89
N ILE A 208 -5.22 -24.82 10.56
CA ILE A 208 -4.15 -23.98 11.09
C ILE A 208 -3.39 -23.48 9.86
N GLY A 209 -3.61 -22.22 9.49
CA GLY A 209 -2.90 -21.54 8.41
C GLY A 209 -1.72 -20.75 8.98
N VAL A 210 -0.58 -20.82 8.32
CA VAL A 210 0.61 -20.04 8.65
C VAL A 210 1.01 -19.27 7.40
N ALA A 211 1.44 -18.03 7.55
CA ALA A 211 1.98 -17.21 6.48
C ALA A 211 3.22 -16.46 6.97
N THR A 212 4.28 -16.37 6.16
CA THR A 212 5.42 -15.49 6.38
C THR A 212 5.58 -14.58 5.17
N THR A 213 5.37 -13.28 5.35
CA THR A 213 5.25 -12.32 4.25
C THR A 213 6.37 -11.31 4.29
N VAL A 214 6.84 -10.92 3.11
CA VAL A 214 7.73 -9.77 2.88
C VAL A 214 6.95 -8.68 2.15
N GLU A 215 7.32 -7.44 2.37
CA GLU A 215 6.64 -6.26 1.84
C GLU A 215 7.68 -5.20 1.45
N VAL A 216 7.32 -4.20 0.64
CA VAL A 216 8.23 -3.09 0.28
C VAL A 216 7.63 -1.73 0.65
N SER A 217 8.48 -0.87 1.20
CA SER A 217 8.14 0.47 1.63
C SER A 217 9.28 1.44 1.34
N GLY A 218 9.02 2.74 1.54
CA GLY A 218 10.09 3.73 1.53
C GLY A 218 10.57 4.21 0.17
N GLN A 219 9.82 3.96 -0.91
CA GLN A 219 10.21 4.36 -2.26
C GLN A 219 10.09 5.87 -2.53
N GLY A 220 10.98 6.37 -3.38
CA GLY A 220 10.92 7.72 -3.97
C GLY A 220 11.50 8.82 -3.09
N GLN A 221 11.04 10.05 -3.31
CA GLN A 221 11.52 11.24 -2.61
C GLN A 221 10.38 11.93 -1.86
N GLU A 222 10.70 12.64 -0.78
CA GLU A 222 9.72 13.42 -0.03
C GLU A 222 10.26 14.77 0.41
N PHE A 223 9.40 15.79 0.37
CA PHE A 223 9.71 17.10 0.88
C PHE A 223 9.56 17.16 2.40
N GLY A 224 10.52 17.79 3.07
CA GLY A 224 10.47 18.14 4.47
C GLY A 224 10.95 19.56 4.69
N SER A 225 10.26 20.32 5.52
CA SER A 225 10.77 21.59 6.02
C SER A 225 10.45 21.79 7.49
N ILE A 226 11.32 22.53 8.17
CA ILE A 226 11.17 22.91 9.56
C ILE A 226 11.49 24.40 9.68
N GLU A 227 10.63 25.11 10.39
CA GLU A 227 10.80 26.51 10.75
C GLU A 227 10.59 26.65 12.25
N VAL A 228 11.57 27.25 12.93
CA VAL A 228 11.49 27.57 14.36
C VAL A 228 10.98 28.99 14.50
N GLU A 229 9.87 29.15 15.19
CA GLU A 229 9.29 30.45 15.53
C GLU A 229 10.06 31.10 16.71
N PRO A 230 10.14 32.43 16.80
CA PRO A 230 10.82 33.14 17.90
C PRO A 230 10.35 32.74 19.30
N GLY A 231 9.09 32.29 19.44
CA GLY A 231 8.54 31.76 20.70
C GLY A 231 8.95 30.33 21.06
N GLY A 232 9.77 29.68 20.22
CA GLY A 232 10.19 28.28 20.38
C GLY A 232 9.24 27.24 19.80
N GLY A 233 8.10 27.67 19.23
CA GLY A 233 7.23 26.81 18.44
C GLY A 233 7.91 26.34 17.16
N ILE A 234 7.53 25.16 16.67
CA ILE A 234 8.10 24.56 15.46
C ILE A 234 6.97 24.27 14.48
N ALA A 235 7.06 24.89 13.30
CA ALA A 235 6.20 24.59 12.17
C ALA A 235 6.96 23.67 11.20
N ALA A 236 6.47 22.44 11.03
CA ALA A 236 7.07 21.47 10.13
C ALA A 236 6.11 21.13 8.99
N ARG A 237 6.60 21.14 7.75
CA ARG A 237 5.81 20.85 6.55
C ARG A 237 6.30 19.60 5.87
N THR A 238 5.37 18.80 5.35
CA THR A 238 5.69 17.56 4.63
C THR A 238 4.84 17.44 3.37
N GLY A 239 5.42 16.80 2.34
CA GLY A 239 4.71 16.45 1.12
C GLY A 239 3.84 15.19 1.26
N SER A 240 3.96 14.43 2.35
CA SER A 240 3.04 13.34 2.69
C SER A 240 1.72 13.89 3.21
N SER A 241 0.59 13.33 2.80
CA SER A 241 -0.75 13.81 3.17
C SER A 241 -1.47 12.75 3.99
N SER A 242 -1.73 13.02 5.27
CA SER A 242 -2.41 12.03 6.11
C SER A 242 -3.89 11.91 5.77
N HIS A 243 -4.37 10.68 5.75
CA HIS A 243 -5.78 10.32 5.62
C HIS A 243 -6.13 9.17 6.59
N GLY A 244 -5.64 9.29 7.84
CA GLY A 244 -5.98 8.39 8.96
C GLY A 244 -4.82 7.58 9.55
N GLN A 245 -3.58 7.80 9.10
CA GLN A 245 -2.41 7.02 9.55
C GLN A 245 -1.77 7.59 10.82
N GLY A 246 -2.10 8.83 11.20
CA GLY A 246 -1.56 9.50 12.40
C GLY A 246 -0.22 10.21 12.17
N HIS A 247 0.01 10.74 10.96
CA HIS A 247 1.27 11.40 10.60
C HIS A 247 1.55 12.63 11.47
N GLU A 248 0.54 13.40 11.84
CA GLU A 248 0.66 14.58 12.69
C GLU A 248 1.30 14.24 14.04
N THR A 249 1.03 13.03 14.54
CA THR A 249 1.62 12.53 15.78
C THR A 249 3.02 11.96 15.54
N THR A 250 3.18 11.03 14.60
CA THR A 250 4.47 10.33 14.43
C THR A 250 5.58 11.26 13.93
N PHE A 251 5.26 12.20 13.04
CA PHE A 251 6.24 13.18 12.58
C PHE A 251 6.62 14.17 13.67
N ALA A 252 5.67 14.60 14.50
CA ALA A 252 5.97 15.44 15.65
C ALA A 252 6.87 14.72 16.66
N GLN A 253 6.66 13.42 16.91
CA GLN A 253 7.54 12.61 17.75
C GLN A 253 8.98 12.55 17.20
N VAL A 254 9.14 12.29 15.89
CA VAL A 254 10.45 12.27 15.24
C VAL A 254 11.17 13.61 15.44
N ILE A 255 10.51 14.72 15.13
CA ILE A 255 11.10 16.06 15.25
C ILE A 255 11.42 16.41 16.71
N ALA A 256 10.50 16.11 17.63
CA ALA A 256 10.66 16.39 19.05
C ALA A 256 11.85 15.64 19.65
N ASP A 257 11.98 14.35 19.32
CA ASP A 257 13.12 13.54 19.76
C ASP A 257 14.42 14.01 19.11
N THR A 258 14.41 14.34 17.81
CA THR A 258 15.59 14.86 17.13
C THR A 258 16.05 16.17 17.76
N LEU A 259 15.17 17.16 17.93
CA LEU A 259 15.53 18.50 18.45
C LEU A 259 15.56 18.59 19.98
N GLY A 260 15.14 17.55 20.70
CA GLY A 260 15.04 17.58 22.17
C GLY A 260 14.07 18.64 22.69
N VAL A 261 12.96 18.88 21.98
CA VAL A 261 11.92 19.86 22.34
C VAL A 261 10.65 19.16 22.84
N PRO A 262 9.74 19.86 23.54
CA PRO A 262 8.45 19.29 23.92
C PRO A 262 7.64 18.87 22.69
N PHE A 263 6.96 17.73 22.76
CA PHE A 263 6.08 17.25 21.68
C PHE A 263 5.05 18.32 21.27
N ASP A 264 4.43 19.00 22.25
CA ASP A 264 3.39 20.00 22.01
C ASP A 264 3.92 21.30 21.35
N SER A 265 5.24 21.49 21.25
CA SER A 265 5.81 22.62 20.51
C SER A 265 5.91 22.37 19.01
N VAL A 266 5.62 21.15 18.54
CA VAL A 266 5.74 20.78 17.12
C VAL A 266 4.36 20.70 16.46
N ARG A 267 4.18 21.49 15.40
CA ARG A 267 2.98 21.48 14.56
C ARG A 267 3.33 20.96 13.17
N ILE A 268 2.60 19.93 12.74
CA ILE A 268 2.75 19.33 11.41
C ILE A 268 1.74 19.95 10.45
N LEU A 269 2.21 20.37 9.28
CA LEU A 269 1.45 20.95 8.19
C LEU A 269 1.58 20.06 6.95
N HIS A 270 0.45 19.68 6.38
CA HIS A 270 0.38 18.88 5.16
C HIS A 270 -0.95 19.13 4.43
N GLY A 271 -1.05 18.71 3.17
CA GLY A 271 -2.29 18.77 2.40
C GLY A 271 -2.65 20.14 1.80
N ASP A 272 -1.83 21.18 2.00
CA ASP A 272 -1.98 22.48 1.32
C ASP A 272 -0.79 22.75 0.40
N THR A 273 -1.03 22.81 -0.91
CA THR A 273 0.00 23.07 -1.93
C THR A 273 0.51 24.51 -1.94
N GLN A 274 -0.13 25.43 -1.22
CA GLN A 274 0.44 26.77 -0.99
C GLN A 274 1.55 26.73 0.06
N GLU A 275 1.46 25.80 1.01
CA GLU A 275 2.44 25.62 2.09
C GLU A 275 3.56 24.64 1.71
N THR A 276 3.23 23.59 0.97
CA THR A 276 4.17 22.54 0.57
C THR A 276 4.41 22.55 -0.95
N PRO A 277 5.63 22.92 -1.42
CA PRO A 277 5.89 23.14 -2.84
C PRO A 277 5.91 21.85 -3.68
N THR A 278 6.31 20.73 -3.09
CA THR A 278 6.42 19.42 -3.76
C THR A 278 6.10 18.30 -2.76
N GLY A 279 5.79 17.11 -3.25
CA GLY A 279 5.59 15.95 -2.39
C GLY A 279 5.32 14.66 -3.17
N GLY A 280 5.71 13.54 -2.58
CA GLY A 280 5.39 12.20 -3.12
C GLY A 280 4.02 11.69 -2.66
N GLY A 281 3.40 12.36 -1.69
CA GLY A 281 2.13 11.95 -1.11
C GLY A 281 2.22 10.68 -0.26
N THR A 282 1.05 10.21 0.16
CA THR A 282 0.91 9.03 1.02
C THR A 282 0.37 7.85 0.22
N GLY A 283 1.19 6.81 0.12
CA GLY A 283 0.93 5.57 -0.60
C GLY A 283 2.13 4.62 -0.47
N GLY A 284 1.97 3.33 -0.79
CA GLY A 284 3.08 2.37 -0.76
C GLY A 284 3.84 2.29 0.57
N SER A 285 3.14 2.53 1.70
CA SER A 285 3.72 2.51 3.06
C SER A 285 4.94 3.41 3.25
N ARG A 286 5.08 4.48 2.45
CA ARG A 286 6.32 5.29 2.39
C ARG A 286 6.42 6.45 3.38
N SER A 287 5.29 6.93 3.91
CA SER A 287 5.25 8.26 4.55
C SER A 287 6.16 8.38 5.78
N LEU A 288 6.18 7.39 6.67
CA LEU A 288 7.08 7.45 7.83
C LEU A 288 8.55 7.25 7.43
N VAL A 289 8.82 6.33 6.51
CA VAL A 289 10.18 6.02 6.06
C VAL A 289 10.79 7.21 5.32
N VAL A 290 10.12 7.78 4.32
CA VAL A 290 10.67 8.86 3.50
C VAL A 290 10.35 10.24 4.08
N GLY A 291 9.09 10.49 4.43
CA GLY A 291 8.66 11.78 5.00
C GLY A 291 9.18 12.00 6.42
N GLY A 292 9.19 10.96 7.25
CA GLY A 292 9.83 11.02 8.57
C GLY A 292 11.34 11.26 8.46
N SER A 293 12.02 10.60 7.52
CA SER A 293 13.45 10.85 7.26
C SER A 293 13.72 12.26 6.74
N ALA A 294 12.86 12.80 5.86
CA ALA A 294 12.98 14.17 5.37
C ALA A 294 12.91 15.19 6.52
N LEU A 295 11.98 14.97 7.46
CA LEU A 295 11.82 15.82 8.64
C LEU A 295 12.97 15.64 9.64
N ALA A 296 13.44 14.41 9.87
CA ALA A 296 14.61 14.15 10.70
C ALA A 296 15.88 14.81 10.13
N ALA A 297 16.12 14.68 8.82
CA ALA A 297 17.24 15.33 8.14
C ALA A 297 17.14 16.86 8.24
N SER A 298 15.93 17.41 8.03
CA SER A 298 15.69 18.84 8.21
C SER A 298 15.99 19.30 9.65
N ALA A 299 15.60 18.50 10.64
CA ALA A 299 15.86 18.79 12.05
C ALA A 299 17.36 18.76 12.37
N GLU A 300 18.13 17.83 11.79
CA GLU A 300 19.60 17.81 11.92
C GLU A 300 20.24 19.06 11.30
N GLU A 301 19.76 19.54 10.16
CA GLU A 301 20.23 20.80 9.57
C GLU A 301 19.88 22.02 10.44
N ILE A 302 18.72 22.03 11.10
CA ILE A 302 18.36 23.05 12.09
C ILE A 302 19.36 23.06 13.24
N LYS A 303 19.80 21.90 13.76
CA LYS A 303 20.84 21.84 14.82
C LYS A 303 22.15 22.46 14.36
N LYS A 304 22.61 22.11 13.16
CA LYS A 304 23.86 22.64 12.60
C LYS A 304 23.80 24.16 12.45
N GLN A 305 22.71 24.68 11.88
CA GLN A 305 22.50 26.12 11.77
C GLN A 305 22.43 26.80 13.14
N ALA A 306 21.73 26.20 14.10
CA ALA A 306 21.62 26.75 15.45
C ALA A 306 23.00 26.87 16.13
N ILE A 307 23.88 25.87 15.99
CA ILE A 307 25.25 25.92 16.51
C ILE A 307 26.03 27.07 15.86
N GLN A 308 25.95 27.23 14.54
CA GLN A 308 26.66 28.30 13.83
C GLN A 308 26.18 29.70 14.25
N ILE A 309 24.87 29.89 14.41
CA ILE A 309 24.31 31.17 14.87
C ILE A 309 24.70 31.42 16.33
N ALA A 310 24.56 30.41 17.20
CA ALA A 310 24.91 30.50 18.61
C ALA A 310 26.41 30.79 18.83
N SER A 311 27.29 30.31 17.97
CA SER A 311 28.72 30.65 17.99
C SER A 311 28.96 32.16 17.91
N GLY A 312 28.26 32.85 17.01
CA GLY A 312 28.32 34.30 16.92
C GLY A 312 27.73 35.00 18.16
N LEU A 313 26.63 34.48 18.70
CA LEU A 313 25.96 35.06 19.87
C LEU A 313 26.73 34.88 21.18
N PHE A 314 27.43 33.76 21.33
CA PHE A 314 28.26 33.45 22.50
C PHE A 314 29.70 33.95 22.39
N GLU A 315 30.14 34.35 21.19
CA GLU A 315 31.52 34.69 20.84
C GLU A 315 32.50 33.54 21.15
N VAL A 316 32.12 32.31 20.79
CA VAL A 316 32.94 31.10 21.00
C VAL A 316 33.00 30.26 19.72
N SER A 317 34.00 29.36 19.61
CA SER A 317 34.10 28.43 18.48
C SER A 317 32.87 27.51 18.41
N PRO A 318 32.35 27.15 17.21
CA PRO A 318 31.33 26.13 17.06
C PRO A 318 31.71 24.78 17.71
N ASP A 319 33.01 24.45 17.75
CA ASP A 319 33.52 23.21 18.35
C ASP A 319 33.40 23.19 19.88
N ASP A 320 33.27 24.35 20.51
CA ASP A 320 33.05 24.51 21.96
C ASP A 320 31.56 24.53 22.33
N LEU A 321 30.68 24.28 21.36
CA LEU A 321 29.23 24.27 21.53
C LEU A 321 28.65 22.87 21.39
N ALA A 322 27.60 22.61 22.18
CA ALA A 322 26.83 21.38 22.09
C ALA A 322 25.34 21.68 21.97
N PHE A 323 24.65 20.86 21.18
CA PHE A 323 23.20 20.91 21.06
C PHE A 323 22.56 19.99 22.12
N GLY A 324 21.51 20.46 22.79
CA GLY A 324 20.76 19.66 23.76
C GLY A 324 19.59 20.41 24.37
N ASN A 325 18.54 19.67 24.75
CA ASN A 325 17.34 20.21 25.41
C ASN A 325 16.70 21.40 24.66
N GLY A 326 16.55 21.27 23.33
CA GLY A 326 15.90 22.27 22.50
C GLY A 326 16.71 23.56 22.31
N GLY A 327 18.04 23.48 22.35
CA GLY A 327 18.91 24.65 22.24
C GLY A 327 20.39 24.30 22.14
N VAL A 328 21.22 25.34 22.18
CA VAL A 328 22.68 25.25 22.13
C VAL A 328 23.26 25.79 23.42
N HIS A 329 24.29 25.13 23.95
CA HIS A 329 25.00 25.55 25.15
C HIS A 329 26.51 25.44 24.98
N VAL A 330 27.26 26.18 25.78
CA VAL A 330 28.73 26.07 25.82
C VAL A 330 29.13 24.78 26.54
N ALA A 331 30.01 23.99 25.91
CA ALA A 331 30.51 22.74 26.46
C ALA A 331 31.15 22.97 27.85
N GLY A 332 30.76 22.14 28.82
CA GLY A 332 31.22 22.27 30.21
C GLY A 332 30.54 23.37 31.04
N VAL A 333 29.72 24.24 30.42
CA VAL A 333 28.96 25.30 31.11
C VAL A 333 27.49 25.31 30.65
N PRO A 334 26.70 24.28 31.00
CA PRO A 334 25.34 24.08 30.46
C PRO A 334 24.35 25.21 30.78
N ASP A 335 24.61 26.00 31.82
CA ASP A 335 23.78 27.18 32.17
C ASP A 335 23.94 28.32 31.15
N ARG A 336 25.04 28.36 30.40
CA ARG A 336 25.25 29.31 29.30
C ARG A 336 24.64 28.72 28.03
N ARG A 337 23.32 28.83 27.93
CA ARG A 337 22.47 28.25 26.87
C ARG A 337 21.59 29.27 26.16
N LEU A 338 21.26 28.99 24.90
CA LEU A 338 20.25 29.66 24.11
C LEU A 338 19.27 28.60 23.60
N SER A 339 17.97 28.84 23.80
CA SER A 339 16.91 28.03 23.19
C SER A 339 16.85 28.23 21.68
N LEU A 340 16.28 27.28 20.96
CA LEU A 340 16.00 27.41 19.54
C LEU A 340 15.19 28.69 19.20
N GLY A 341 14.22 29.05 20.05
CA GLY A 341 13.44 30.28 19.87
C GLY A 341 14.26 31.56 20.00
N GLU A 342 15.15 31.63 21.00
CA GLU A 342 16.07 32.77 21.16
C GLU A 342 17.05 32.89 19.98
N ILE A 343 17.56 31.76 19.50
CA ILE A 343 18.43 31.70 18.31
C ILE A 343 17.67 32.18 17.07
N ALA A 344 16.42 31.72 16.88
CA ALA A 344 15.55 32.14 15.78
C ALA A 344 15.22 33.64 15.85
N ALA A 345 14.96 34.17 17.05
CA ALA A 345 14.66 35.58 17.27
C ALA A 345 15.87 36.50 17.00
N ALA A 346 17.07 36.04 17.34
CA ALA A 346 18.30 36.80 17.17
C ALA A 346 18.80 36.82 15.72
N ASN A 347 18.39 35.86 14.89
CA ASN A 347 18.77 35.81 13.48
C ASN A 347 17.74 36.49 12.58
N THR A 348 18.13 37.54 11.86
CA THR A 348 17.25 38.24 10.89
C THR A 348 16.67 37.30 9.84
N GLY A 349 17.43 36.25 9.47
CA GLY A 349 17.00 35.21 8.54
C GLY A 349 16.11 34.14 9.17
N GLY A 350 15.81 34.18 10.46
CA GLY A 350 15.12 33.12 11.21
C GLY A 350 15.94 31.83 11.28
N LEU A 351 15.33 30.74 11.79
CA LEU A 351 15.94 29.42 11.83
C LEU A 351 15.03 28.45 11.09
N ARG A 352 15.37 28.16 9.84
CA ARG A 352 14.56 27.33 8.95
C ARG A 352 15.40 26.51 7.98
N HIS A 353 14.87 25.36 7.58
CA HIS A 353 15.45 24.51 6.56
C HIS A 353 14.33 23.84 5.76
N ALA A 354 14.56 23.65 4.46
CA ALA A 354 13.62 22.98 3.56
C ALA A 354 14.41 22.25 2.48
N ASP A 355 14.16 20.96 2.31
CA ASP A 355 14.78 20.16 1.26
C ASP A 355 13.93 18.93 0.90
N SER A 356 14.31 18.24 -0.17
CA SER A 356 13.75 16.94 -0.54
C SER A 356 14.72 15.83 -0.17
N PHE A 357 14.24 14.87 0.62
CA PHE A 357 14.97 13.65 0.91
C PHE A 357 14.66 12.58 -0.13
N VAL A 358 15.68 12.01 -0.74
CA VAL A 358 15.56 10.86 -1.64
C VAL A 358 15.91 9.60 -0.87
N SER A 359 15.02 8.61 -0.89
CA SER A 359 15.31 7.35 -0.21
C SER A 359 16.53 6.66 -0.84
N PRO A 360 17.52 6.20 -0.05
CA PRO A 360 18.70 5.51 -0.57
C PRO A 360 18.40 4.10 -1.07
N GLY A 361 17.25 3.54 -0.72
CA GLY A 361 16.80 2.22 -1.11
C GLY A 361 15.44 1.89 -0.53
N ASP A 362 14.93 0.72 -0.88
CA ASP A 362 13.67 0.21 -0.40
C ASP A 362 13.84 -0.39 1.01
N ALA A 363 12.89 -0.12 1.90
CA ALA A 363 12.82 -0.78 3.20
C ALA A 363 11.85 -1.95 3.11
N VAL A 364 12.28 -3.15 3.46
CA VAL A 364 11.53 -4.40 3.24
C VAL A 364 11.05 -4.97 4.57
N PRO A 365 9.92 -4.50 5.12
CA PRO A 365 9.34 -5.08 6.33
C PRO A 365 8.84 -6.49 6.07
N PHE A 366 8.74 -7.28 7.14
CA PHE A 366 8.31 -8.67 7.06
C PHE A 366 7.52 -9.08 8.29
N GLY A 367 6.76 -10.17 8.20
CA GLY A 367 5.93 -10.63 9.31
C GLY A 367 5.56 -12.10 9.19
N ALA A 368 5.03 -12.64 10.29
CA ALA A 368 4.47 -13.98 10.35
C ALA A 368 3.07 -13.94 10.99
N THR A 369 2.11 -14.54 10.29
CA THR A 369 0.71 -14.61 10.73
C THR A 369 0.27 -16.07 10.85
N VAL A 370 -0.43 -16.40 11.95
CA VAL A 370 -1.06 -17.71 12.16
C VAL A 370 -2.55 -17.54 12.39
N ALA A 371 -3.35 -18.24 11.58
CA ALA A 371 -4.80 -18.27 11.70
C ALA A 371 -5.29 -19.68 12.07
N VAL A 372 -6.10 -19.77 13.12
CA VAL A 372 -6.76 -20.99 13.56
C VAL A 372 -8.23 -20.89 13.21
N VAL A 373 -8.73 -21.82 12.41
CA VAL A 373 -10.09 -21.78 11.90
C VAL A 373 -10.82 -23.09 12.16
N ASN A 374 -12.14 -22.97 12.36
CA ASN A 374 -13.05 -24.10 12.41
C ASN A 374 -14.12 -23.92 11.34
N ILE A 375 -14.46 -24.98 10.61
CA ILE A 375 -15.45 -24.92 9.54
C ILE A 375 -16.61 -25.83 9.90
N ASP A 376 -17.80 -25.25 9.97
CA ASP A 376 -19.02 -26.01 10.09
C ASP A 376 -19.29 -26.78 8.80
N ARG A 377 -19.30 -28.11 8.87
CA ARG A 377 -19.45 -28.96 7.68
C ARG A 377 -20.83 -28.85 7.04
N GLY A 378 -21.89 -28.58 7.82
CA GLY A 378 -23.26 -28.55 7.31
C GLY A 378 -23.59 -27.27 6.54
N THR A 379 -23.01 -26.16 6.97
CA THR A 379 -23.28 -24.80 6.46
C THR A 379 -22.13 -24.23 5.64
N GLY A 380 -20.93 -24.78 5.79
CA GLY A 380 -19.70 -24.22 5.22
C GLY A 380 -19.18 -22.97 5.96
N ARG A 381 -19.81 -22.56 7.06
CA ARG A 381 -19.42 -21.35 7.80
C ARG A 381 -18.03 -21.52 8.41
N VAL A 382 -17.13 -20.59 8.10
CA VAL A 382 -15.78 -20.52 8.67
C VAL A 382 -15.81 -19.63 9.91
N ARG A 383 -15.30 -20.12 11.04
CA ARG A 383 -15.08 -19.35 12.27
C ARG A 383 -13.59 -19.16 12.49
N LEU A 384 -13.16 -17.91 12.67
CA LEU A 384 -11.79 -17.57 13.05
C LEU A 384 -11.65 -17.67 14.57
N GLU A 385 -11.07 -18.77 15.05
CA GLU A 385 -10.91 -19.05 16.48
C GLU A 385 -9.82 -18.17 17.09
N ARG A 386 -8.70 -18.03 16.37
CA ARG A 386 -7.54 -17.27 16.82
C ARG A 386 -6.74 -16.76 15.64
N LEU A 387 -6.26 -15.52 15.76
CA LEU A 387 -5.36 -14.90 14.80
C LEU A 387 -4.17 -14.28 15.55
N VAL A 388 -2.96 -14.66 15.18
CA VAL A 388 -1.73 -14.10 15.73
C VAL A 388 -0.95 -13.46 14.59
N SER A 389 -0.58 -12.19 14.73
CA SER A 389 0.35 -11.52 13.80
C SER A 389 1.56 -10.99 14.54
N VAL A 390 2.74 -11.25 13.98
CA VAL A 390 4.02 -10.72 14.45
C VAL A 390 4.69 -10.02 13.27
N ASP A 391 4.82 -8.71 13.37
CA ASP A 391 5.33 -7.85 12.30
C ASP A 391 6.66 -7.21 12.73
N ASP A 392 7.62 -7.16 11.80
CA ASP A 392 8.88 -6.44 11.90
C ASP A 392 8.92 -5.35 10.83
N CYS A 393 8.74 -4.11 11.26
CA CYS A 393 8.84 -2.92 10.43
C CYS A 393 10.03 -2.03 10.80
N GLY A 394 11.05 -2.62 11.44
CA GLY A 394 12.19 -1.89 11.97
C GLY A 394 11.82 -1.01 13.17
N THR A 395 12.35 0.21 13.22
CA THR A 395 12.15 1.12 14.35
C THR A 395 10.71 1.62 14.42
N VAL A 396 9.99 1.21 15.46
CA VAL A 396 8.61 1.64 15.72
C VAL A 396 8.60 3.01 16.41
N VAL A 397 8.14 4.05 15.69
CA VAL A 397 7.97 5.39 16.25
C VAL A 397 6.80 5.48 17.23
N ASN A 398 5.64 4.93 16.87
CA ASN A 398 4.46 4.96 17.71
C ASN A 398 3.79 3.58 17.81
N PRO A 399 3.99 2.89 18.94
CA PRO A 399 3.35 1.63 19.27
C PRO A 399 1.85 1.54 19.00
N LEU A 400 1.09 2.55 19.42
CA LEU A 400 -0.36 2.52 19.38
C LEU A 400 -0.87 2.66 17.94
N ILE A 401 -0.22 3.51 17.16
CA ILE A 401 -0.55 3.72 15.75
C ILE A 401 -0.24 2.47 14.93
N VAL A 402 0.91 1.83 15.17
CA VAL A 402 1.27 0.58 14.49
C VAL A 402 0.23 -0.52 14.79
N ASP A 403 -0.15 -0.71 16.05
CA ASP A 403 -1.19 -1.69 16.41
C ASP A 403 -2.52 -1.38 15.71
N GLY A 404 -2.91 -0.09 15.64
CA GLY A 404 -4.09 0.35 14.91
C GLY A 404 -4.04 0.05 13.41
N GLN A 405 -2.87 0.19 12.79
CA GLN A 405 -2.65 -0.12 11.38
C GLN A 405 -2.72 -1.63 11.09
N VAL A 406 -2.22 -2.47 11.98
CA VAL A 406 -2.26 -3.94 11.86
C VAL A 406 -3.66 -4.48 12.15
N LEU A 407 -4.31 -4.03 13.23
CA LEU A 407 -5.65 -4.51 13.57
C LEU A 407 -6.66 -4.24 12.45
N ARG A 408 -6.64 -3.03 11.89
CA ARG A 408 -7.51 -2.65 10.75
C ARG A 408 -7.11 -3.32 9.43
N SER A 409 -5.88 -3.81 9.29
CA SER A 409 -5.46 -4.57 8.09
C SER A 409 -5.92 -6.03 8.14
N THR A 410 -5.93 -6.60 9.34
CA THR A 410 -6.06 -8.05 9.51
C THR A 410 -7.51 -8.47 9.82
N VAL A 411 -8.34 -7.53 10.29
CA VAL A 411 -9.75 -7.78 10.63
C VAL A 411 -10.63 -6.78 9.88
N LEU A 412 -11.21 -7.22 8.76
CA LEU A 412 -12.19 -6.43 7.99
C LEU A 412 -13.61 -6.52 8.59
N GLU A 413 -13.95 -7.61 9.30
CA GLU A 413 -15.25 -7.76 9.95
C GLU A 413 -15.13 -8.29 11.39
N ARG A 414 -15.80 -7.63 12.33
CA ARG A 414 -15.80 -7.98 13.77
C ARG A 414 -16.79 -9.09 14.15
N GLN A 415 -17.59 -9.60 13.23
CA GLN A 415 -18.79 -10.36 13.60
C GLN A 415 -18.54 -11.82 14.03
N ASP A 416 -17.40 -12.44 13.70
CA ASP A 416 -17.11 -13.86 14.03
C ASP A 416 -15.64 -14.12 14.47
N VAL A 417 -15.00 -13.15 15.14
CA VAL A 417 -13.60 -13.28 15.62
C VAL A 417 -13.54 -13.68 17.09
N GLY A 418 -12.91 -14.83 17.38
CA GLY A 418 -12.74 -15.32 18.76
C GLY A 418 -11.66 -14.59 19.56
N GLU A 419 -10.45 -14.44 18.99
CA GLU A 419 -9.31 -13.80 19.66
C GLU A 419 -8.27 -13.31 18.61
N VAL A 420 -7.78 -12.07 18.77
CA VAL A 420 -6.67 -11.51 17.98
C VAL A 420 -5.55 -11.14 18.93
N VAL A 421 -4.36 -11.70 18.70
CA VAL A 421 -3.15 -11.37 19.45
C VAL A 421 -2.17 -10.67 18.51
N LEU A 422 -1.86 -9.42 18.83
CA LEU A 422 -0.81 -8.63 18.18
C LEU A 422 0.41 -8.64 19.09
N ASP A 423 1.58 -8.95 18.54
CA ASP A 423 2.79 -9.01 19.34
C ASP A 423 4.02 -8.46 18.60
N ARG A 424 4.92 -7.85 19.36
CA ARG A 424 6.09 -7.12 18.87
C ARG A 424 7.36 -7.63 19.54
N LEU A 425 8.43 -7.77 18.75
CA LEU A 425 9.74 -8.25 19.21
C LEU A 425 10.68 -7.08 19.56
N PHE A 426 10.36 -6.28 20.59
CA PHE A 426 11.33 -5.31 21.18
C PHE A 426 11.13 -5.14 22.69
N GLU A 427 12.23 -5.24 23.45
CA GLU A 427 12.32 -4.86 24.87
C GLU A 427 12.38 -3.34 25.00
N LEU A 428 11.44 -2.77 25.74
CA LEU A 428 11.37 -1.35 26.03
C LEU A 428 11.69 -1.13 27.52
N PHE A 429 12.87 -0.59 27.85
CA PHE A 429 13.12 -0.03 29.18
C PHE A 429 12.44 1.34 29.28
N ILE A 430 11.21 1.37 29.82
CA ILE A 430 10.56 2.63 30.20
C ILE A 430 10.02 2.54 31.61
N ARG A 431 10.48 3.46 32.46
CA ARG A 431 10.00 3.69 33.82
C ARG A 431 8.89 4.73 33.75
N THR A 432 7.63 4.35 34.02
CA THR A 432 6.50 5.30 34.01
C THR A 432 5.57 5.16 35.20
N ARG A 433 5.17 6.31 35.74
CA ARG A 433 4.11 6.53 36.75
C ARG A 433 2.72 6.55 36.08
N PRO A 434 1.61 6.38 36.82
CA PRO A 434 0.37 5.85 36.25
C PRO A 434 -0.68 6.91 35.84
N ARG A 435 -1.48 6.48 34.85
CA ARG A 435 -2.88 6.82 34.53
C ARG A 435 -3.20 8.12 33.78
N LEU A 436 -3.53 7.96 32.49
CA LEU A 436 -4.71 8.58 31.89
C LEU A 436 -5.30 7.62 30.85
N ALA A 437 -6.59 7.29 30.95
CA ALA A 437 -7.33 6.53 29.95
C ALA A 437 -8.14 7.53 29.11
N VAL A 438 -7.95 7.52 27.79
CA VAL A 438 -8.74 8.32 26.85
C VAL A 438 -9.65 7.36 26.09
N GLY A 439 -10.95 7.43 26.38
CA GLY A 439 -11.99 6.69 25.67
C GLY A 439 -12.33 7.35 24.33
N SER A 440 -12.67 6.52 23.34
CA SER A 440 -13.16 6.95 22.03
C SER A 440 -14.66 7.25 22.07
N PRO A 441 -15.13 8.33 21.44
CA PRO A 441 -16.51 8.44 20.96
C PRO A 441 -16.56 8.31 19.43
N ALA A 442 -17.65 8.02 18.74
CA ALA A 442 -18.86 7.24 18.95
C ALA A 442 -19.56 7.20 17.57
N ASP A 443 -20.03 6.03 17.14
CA ASP A 443 -21.32 5.81 16.46
C ASP A 443 -21.75 6.65 15.22
N GLU A 444 -20.93 6.73 14.16
CA GLU A 444 -21.42 7.15 12.83
C GLU A 444 -21.24 6.12 11.70
N LEU A 445 -20.70 4.94 12.01
CA LEU A 445 -20.58 3.82 11.05
C LEU A 445 -21.23 2.51 11.55
N GLY A 446 -21.93 2.55 12.70
CA GLY A 446 -22.63 1.42 13.28
C GLY A 446 -23.91 1.09 12.52
N GLY A 447 -23.80 0.51 11.32
CA GLY A 447 -24.99 0.03 10.60
C GLY A 447 -24.85 -0.21 9.10
N MET A 448 -23.70 0.09 8.48
CA MET A 448 -23.49 -0.31 7.08
C MET A 448 -22.88 -1.71 7.05
N SER A 449 -23.63 -2.68 6.49
CA SER A 449 -23.05 -3.93 6.03
C SER A 449 -22.14 -3.60 4.85
N GLU A 450 -20.82 -3.64 5.08
CA GLU A 450 -19.90 -3.74 3.95
C GLU A 450 -20.21 -5.04 3.21
N ALA A 451 -20.21 -5.00 1.88
CA ALA A 451 -20.51 -6.17 1.07
C ALA A 451 -19.38 -7.19 1.25
N ASP A 452 -19.75 -8.46 1.46
CA ASP A 452 -18.84 -9.61 1.52
C ASP A 452 -17.94 -9.64 0.27
N ALA A 453 -16.74 -9.08 0.38
CA ALA A 453 -15.74 -9.17 -0.67
C ALA A 453 -15.06 -10.55 -0.56
N PHE A 454 -15.77 -11.60 -0.98
CA PHE A 454 -15.21 -12.93 -1.17
C PHE A 454 -14.40 -12.95 -2.47
N HIS A 455 -13.13 -12.56 -2.41
CA HIS A 455 -12.20 -12.69 -3.54
C HIS A 455 -11.68 -14.12 -3.61
N VAL A 456 -12.29 -14.98 -4.44
CA VAL A 456 -11.68 -16.25 -4.85
C VAL A 456 -10.74 -16.00 -6.01
N PHE A 457 -9.44 -16.04 -5.75
CA PHE A 457 -8.45 -16.15 -6.82
C PHE A 457 -8.10 -17.64 -7.01
N VAL A 458 -8.62 -18.25 -8.07
CA VAL A 458 -8.24 -19.62 -8.46
C VAL A 458 -6.93 -19.56 -9.24
N ALA A 459 -5.81 -19.55 -8.53
CA ALA A 459 -4.49 -19.75 -9.12
C ALA A 459 -4.27 -21.26 -9.41
N ASN A 460 -5.02 -21.82 -10.37
CA ASN A 460 -4.65 -23.10 -11.00
C ASN A 460 -5.43 -23.29 -12.32
N LEU A 461 -4.77 -23.06 -13.46
CA LEU A 461 -5.38 -23.16 -14.80
C LEU A 461 -5.63 -24.62 -15.27
N HIS A 462 -5.43 -25.63 -14.41
CA HIS A 462 -5.54 -27.05 -14.78
C HIS A 462 -6.61 -27.88 -14.02
N HIS A 463 -7.51 -27.29 -13.23
CA HIS A 463 -8.51 -28.06 -12.46
C HIS A 463 -9.70 -28.58 -13.30
N ALA A 464 -10.20 -29.79 -12.97
CA ALA A 464 -11.21 -30.58 -13.68
C ALA A 464 -12.68 -30.08 -13.64
N LEU A 465 -12.94 -28.87 -13.14
CA LEU A 465 -14.27 -28.25 -13.07
C LEU A 465 -14.37 -27.04 -14.01
N ARG A 466 -14.08 -27.24 -15.30
CA ARG A 466 -14.31 -26.20 -16.32
C ARG A 466 -15.81 -25.84 -16.40
N PRO A 467 -16.18 -24.59 -16.69
CA PRO A 467 -17.43 -24.32 -17.37
C PRO A 467 -17.36 -25.04 -18.73
N LYS A 468 -18.25 -26.01 -18.96
CA LYS A 468 -18.38 -26.63 -20.29
C LYS A 468 -18.89 -25.56 -21.28
N ARG A 469 -18.00 -24.80 -21.91
CA ARG A 469 -18.35 -24.09 -23.15
C ARG A 469 -18.60 -25.16 -24.21
N ARG A 470 -19.85 -25.32 -24.61
CA ARG A 470 -20.21 -26.11 -25.79
C ARG A 470 -19.70 -25.35 -27.02
N GLU A 471 -18.85 -25.99 -27.82
CA GLU A 471 -18.14 -25.46 -29.00
C GLU A 471 -19.03 -25.01 -30.19
N ARG A 472 -20.33 -24.75 -30.02
CA ARG A 472 -21.23 -24.41 -31.15
C ARG A 472 -22.32 -23.37 -30.83
N GLN A 473 -22.03 -22.37 -30.01
CA GLN A 473 -22.91 -21.19 -29.96
C GLN A 473 -22.41 -20.13 -30.94
N VAL A 474 -23.02 -20.12 -32.12
CA VAL A 474 -23.02 -18.97 -33.04
C VAL A 474 -23.99 -17.94 -32.44
N LEU A 475 -23.49 -16.75 -32.10
CA LEU A 475 -24.36 -15.59 -31.85
C LEU A 475 -24.93 -15.15 -33.20
N ALA A 476 -26.13 -15.64 -33.52
CA ALA A 476 -26.88 -15.20 -34.67
C ALA A 476 -27.36 -13.75 -34.46
N ASN A 477 -27.25 -12.94 -35.52
CA ASN A 477 -27.76 -11.59 -35.69
C ASN A 477 -27.07 -10.48 -34.87
N CYS A 478 -25.96 -9.99 -35.42
CA CYS A 478 -25.67 -8.55 -35.39
C CYS A 478 -25.45 -8.11 -36.84
N PRO A 479 -26.29 -7.24 -37.42
CA PRO A 479 -26.15 -6.86 -38.82
C PRO A 479 -24.87 -6.06 -39.04
N SER A 480 -24.27 -6.25 -40.21
CA SER A 480 -23.13 -5.50 -40.71
C SER A 480 -23.52 -4.04 -40.94
N ALA A 481 -22.95 -3.12 -40.16
CA ALA A 481 -22.95 -1.70 -40.52
C ALA A 481 -21.79 -1.45 -41.48
N ALA A 482 -22.11 -1.52 -42.78
CA ALA A 482 -21.27 -1.00 -43.85
C ALA A 482 -21.18 0.54 -43.79
N PHE A 483 -20.10 1.04 -44.41
CA PHE A 483 -19.75 2.43 -44.64
C PHE A 483 -20.93 3.38 -44.92
N GLY A 484 -20.99 4.49 -44.17
CA GLY A 484 -21.76 5.69 -44.48
C GLY A 484 -21.03 6.90 -43.91
N GLY A 485 -20.67 7.85 -44.77
CA GLY A 485 -19.89 9.04 -44.41
C GLY A 485 -20.65 10.03 -43.53
N ALA A 486 -19.90 10.58 -42.56
CA ALA A 486 -20.01 11.85 -41.82
C ALA A 486 -21.39 12.38 -41.40
N TRP A 487 -21.55 12.74 -40.13
CA TRP A 487 -21.97 14.09 -39.69
C TRP A 487 -21.63 14.28 -38.20
N GLY A 488 -20.54 14.99 -37.93
CA GLY A 488 -20.42 15.93 -36.81
C GLY A 488 -20.32 15.42 -35.37
N THR A 489 -19.26 14.70 -35.02
CA THR A 489 -18.65 14.83 -33.68
C THR A 489 -17.19 15.17 -33.86
N ARG A 490 -16.76 16.30 -33.27
CA ARG A 490 -15.37 16.76 -33.33
C ARG A 490 -14.49 15.70 -32.66
N THR A 491 -13.89 14.83 -33.45
CA THR A 491 -12.69 14.08 -33.08
C THR A 491 -11.63 15.11 -32.71
N PHE A 492 -11.36 15.27 -31.41
CA PHE A 492 -10.15 15.91 -30.96
C PHE A 492 -8.98 15.01 -31.35
N PHE A 493 -8.45 15.22 -32.56
CA PHE A 493 -7.07 14.86 -32.84
C PHE A 493 -6.20 15.71 -31.92
N LEU A 494 -5.83 15.17 -30.75
CA LEU A 494 -4.77 15.73 -29.93
C LEU A 494 -3.45 15.53 -30.70
N PRO A 495 -2.83 16.61 -31.21
CA PRO A 495 -1.53 16.57 -31.87
C PRO A 495 -0.47 16.74 -30.79
N GLY A 496 -0.34 15.73 -29.94
CA GLY A 496 0.66 15.69 -28.86
C GLY A 496 1.64 14.53 -29.05
N PRO A 497 2.78 14.53 -28.34
CA PRO A 497 3.74 13.42 -28.38
C PRO A 497 3.05 12.13 -27.92
N ARG A 498 3.02 11.10 -28.77
CA ARG A 498 2.36 9.82 -28.47
C ARG A 498 3.38 8.77 -28.03
N PRO A 499 3.04 7.90 -27.07
CA PRO A 499 3.81 6.68 -26.83
C PRO A 499 3.97 5.91 -28.14
N ARG A 500 5.19 5.40 -28.39
CA ARG A 500 5.44 4.55 -29.55
C ARG A 500 5.35 3.10 -29.11
N VAL A 501 4.48 2.36 -29.79
CA VAL A 501 4.22 0.95 -29.53
C VAL A 501 4.79 0.16 -30.69
N VAL A 502 5.70 -0.75 -30.41
CA VAL A 502 6.15 -1.73 -31.41
C VAL A 502 5.32 -2.99 -31.23
N VAL A 503 4.69 -3.43 -32.32
CA VAL A 503 3.81 -4.59 -32.35
C VAL A 503 4.39 -5.59 -33.34
N GLU A 504 4.49 -6.85 -32.93
CA GLU A 504 4.84 -7.95 -33.81
C GLU A 504 3.52 -8.59 -34.32
N GLY A 505 3.32 -8.59 -35.63
CA GLY A 505 2.16 -9.24 -36.25
C GLY A 505 2.32 -10.76 -36.22
N GLY A 506 1.70 -11.43 -35.26
CA GLY A 506 1.75 -12.89 -35.12
C GLY A 506 0.37 -13.50 -35.30
N ASP A 507 0.09 -14.01 -36.50
CA ASP A 507 -1.01 -14.96 -36.72
C ASP A 507 -0.47 -16.37 -36.38
N GLN A 508 -0.38 -16.70 -35.10
CA GLN A 508 -0.13 -18.07 -34.67
C GLN A 508 -1.47 -18.73 -34.39
N ARG A 509 -2.06 -19.30 -35.45
CA ARG A 509 -2.94 -20.46 -35.29
C ARG A 509 -2.20 -21.44 -34.38
N LEU A 510 -2.89 -21.95 -33.35
CA LEU A 510 -2.42 -23.10 -32.57
C LEU A 510 -1.87 -24.18 -33.53
N GLN A 511 -0.54 -24.30 -33.62
CA GLN A 511 0.07 -25.55 -34.03
C GLN A 511 0.08 -26.42 -32.78
N LEU A 512 -0.97 -27.23 -32.66
CA LEU A 512 -0.96 -28.42 -31.81
C LEU A 512 0.01 -29.41 -32.49
N ASP A 513 1.29 -29.33 -32.16
CA ASP A 513 2.19 -30.44 -32.44
C ASP A 513 1.82 -31.64 -31.55
N GLU A 514 1.74 -32.80 -32.20
CA GLU A 514 1.33 -34.13 -31.72
C GLU A 514 -0.18 -34.40 -31.57
N GLN A 515 -0.82 -34.64 -32.72
CA GLN A 515 -1.99 -35.52 -32.81
C GLN A 515 -1.58 -36.97 -32.47
N PHE A 516 -1.97 -37.45 -31.29
CA PHE A 516 -2.14 -38.89 -31.09
C PHE A 516 -3.25 -39.39 -32.02
N SER A 517 -2.95 -40.42 -32.81
CA SER A 517 -3.86 -41.01 -33.78
C SER A 517 -5.08 -41.65 -33.10
N ALA A 518 -6.22 -40.97 -33.17
CA ALA A 518 -7.51 -41.60 -32.89
C ALA A 518 -7.90 -42.45 -34.11
N ALA A 519 -7.77 -43.76 -33.95
CA ALA A 519 -8.32 -44.74 -34.88
C ALA A 519 -9.85 -44.56 -35.00
N GLY A 520 -10.32 -44.43 -36.24
CA GLY A 520 -11.71 -44.64 -36.62
C GLY A 520 -12.58 -43.40 -36.65
N GLY A 521 -12.75 -42.81 -37.83
CA GLY A 521 -13.77 -41.78 -38.06
C GLY A 521 -13.74 -41.25 -39.49
N ARG A 522 -14.53 -41.89 -40.36
CA ARG A 522 -14.68 -41.69 -41.81
C ARG A 522 -14.71 -40.22 -42.29
N GLU A 523 -13.98 -39.97 -43.38
CA GLU A 523 -14.18 -38.88 -44.35
C GLU A 523 -15.63 -38.80 -44.84
N ARG A 524 -16.12 -37.57 -45.13
CA ARG A 524 -16.63 -37.15 -46.47
C ARG A 524 -17.13 -35.69 -46.53
N PRO A 525 -17.31 -35.09 -47.73
CA PRO A 525 -16.84 -33.76 -48.14
C PRO A 525 -17.99 -32.73 -48.09
N ASP A 526 -17.75 -31.42 -48.25
CA ASP A 526 -17.80 -30.75 -49.55
C ASP A 526 -17.33 -29.28 -49.46
N HIS A 527 -16.56 -28.89 -50.48
CA HIS A 527 -16.29 -27.55 -51.04
C HIS A 527 -17.61 -26.86 -51.50
N ALA A 528 -17.74 -25.59 -51.87
CA ALA A 528 -16.91 -24.39 -51.97
C ALA A 528 -17.87 -23.18 -52.10
N ASP A 529 -17.50 -22.03 -51.50
CA ASP A 529 -17.34 -20.70 -52.13
C ASP A 529 -17.03 -19.64 -51.06
#